data_AF-A0A821YZR6-F1
#
_entry.id   AF-A0A821YZR6-F1
#
_cell.length_a   1.000
_cell.length_b   1.000
_cell.length_c   1.000
_cell.angle_alpha   90.00
_cell.angle_beta   90.00
_cell.angle_gamma   90.00
#
_symmetry.space_group_name_H-M   'P 1'
#
loop_
_entity.id
_entity.type
_entity.pdbx_description
1 polymer ?
#
loop_
_entity_poly.entity_id
_entity_poly.type
_entity_poly.pdbx_seq_one_letter_code
_entity_poly.pdbx_strand_id
1 'polypeptide(L)'
;YRDFISLLPQSVVFEILKTLTLQELSRSREVCKNWKSIVDREPDLWKPKDETKTAEMDKTIQVDWEKVHKQNLATKRNWLAGTAQLIKCAGHKER
;
A
#
# COMPACT_ATOMS: atom_id res chain seq x y z
N TYR A 1 -14.87 -25.16 -7.16
CA TYR A 1 -14.47 -23.88 -7.78
C TYR A 1 -12.97 -23.96 -8.06
N ARG A 2 -12.51 -23.76 -9.30
CA ARG A 2 -11.07 -23.76 -9.62
C ARG A 2 -10.53 -22.35 -9.39
N ASP A 3 -9.55 -22.21 -8.51
CA ASP A 3 -8.82 -20.95 -8.33
C ASP A 3 -7.85 -20.79 -9.52
N PHE A 4 -8.21 -19.95 -10.48
CA PHE A 4 -7.43 -19.73 -11.69
C PHE A 4 -6.01 -19.25 -11.38
N ILE A 5 -5.85 -18.41 -10.35
CA ILE A 5 -4.54 -17.90 -9.94
C ILE A 5 -3.62 -19.01 -9.43
N SER A 6 -4.16 -20.01 -8.72
CA SER A 6 -3.36 -21.14 -8.22
C SER A 6 -2.85 -22.08 -9.32
N LEU A 7 -3.42 -22.00 -10.53
CA LEU A 7 -3.07 -22.86 -11.66
C LEU A 7 -2.03 -22.21 -12.59
N LEU A 8 -1.79 -20.92 -12.42
CA LEU A 8 -0.85 -20.16 -13.25
C LEU A 8 0.57 -20.22 -12.66
N PRO A 9 1.61 -20.12 -13.52
CA PRO A 9 2.97 -19.87 -13.06
C PRO A 9 3.05 -18.58 -12.24
N GLN A 10 3.88 -18.59 -11.20
CA GLN A 10 3.98 -17.46 -10.27
C GLN A 10 4.37 -16.14 -10.95
N SER A 11 5.18 -16.19 -12.00
CA SER A 11 5.55 -15.00 -12.80
C SER A 11 4.35 -14.37 -13.50
N VAL A 12 3.43 -15.18 -14.05
CA VAL A 12 2.22 -14.69 -14.72
C VAL A 12 1.27 -14.08 -13.69
N VAL A 13 1.12 -14.73 -12.54
CA VAL A 13 0.31 -14.21 -11.43
C VAL A 13 0.84 -12.85 -10.98
N PHE A 14 2.15 -12.71 -10.82
CA PHE A 14 2.78 -11.45 -10.44
C PHE A 14 2.48 -10.33 -11.45
N GLU A 15 2.63 -10.58 -12.74
CA GLU A 15 2.31 -9.57 -13.77
C GLU A 15 0.83 -9.17 -13.76
N ILE A 16 -0.08 -10.13 -13.56
CA ILE A 16 -1.52 -9.82 -13.40
C ILE A 16 -1.72 -8.92 -12.17
N LEU A 17 -1.17 -9.29 -11.01
CA LEU A 17 -1.32 -8.52 -9.78
C LEU A 17 -0.70 -7.12 -9.88
N LYS A 18 0.39 -6.98 -10.65
CA LYS A 18 1.06 -5.71 -10.92
C LYS A 18 0.21 -4.75 -11.75
N THR A 19 -0.79 -5.23 -12.50
CA THR A 19 -1.74 -4.34 -13.19
C THR A 19 -2.74 -3.69 -12.24
N LEU A 20 -3.04 -4.31 -11.10
CA LEU A 20 -4.06 -3.86 -10.16
C LEU A 20 -3.70 -2.55 -9.45
N THR A 21 -4.69 -1.78 -9.08
CA THR A 21 -4.53 -0.67 -8.13
C THR A 21 -4.25 -1.21 -6.72
N LEU A 22 -3.69 -0.38 -5.84
CA LEU A 22 -3.41 -0.77 -4.45
C LEU A 22 -4.69 -1.15 -3.66
N GLN A 23 -5.84 -0.57 -4.05
CA GLN A 23 -7.13 -0.95 -3.47
C GLN A 23 -7.59 -2.34 -3.92
N GLU A 24 -7.47 -2.62 -5.21
CA GLU A 24 -7.78 -3.95 -5.76
C GLU A 24 -6.84 -5.01 -5.21
N LEU A 25 -5.54 -4.70 -5.07
CA LEU A 25 -4.57 -5.59 -4.44
C LEU A 25 -4.94 -5.91 -2.98
N SER A 26 -5.41 -4.90 -2.23
CA SER A 26 -5.90 -5.09 -0.86
C SER A 26 -7.10 -6.05 -0.83
N ARG A 27 -8.04 -5.93 -1.77
CA ARG A 27 -9.19 -6.83 -1.89
C ARG A 27 -8.79 -8.24 -2.31
N SER A 28 -7.87 -8.35 -3.26
CA SER A 28 -7.30 -9.63 -3.72
C SER A 28 -6.70 -10.43 -2.55
N ARG A 29 -6.05 -9.75 -1.60
CA ARG A 29 -5.52 -10.37 -0.39
C ARG A 29 -6.59 -11.00 0.51
N GLU A 30 -7.83 -10.52 0.45
CA GLU A 30 -8.95 -11.00 1.28
C GLU A 30 -9.72 -12.16 0.66
N VAL A 31 -9.42 -12.55 -0.59
CA VAL A 31 -10.14 -13.61 -1.31
C VAL A 31 -9.99 -14.97 -0.63
N CYS A 32 -8.76 -15.40 -0.34
CA CYS A 32 -8.47 -16.63 0.38
C CYS A 32 -7.03 -16.64 0.92
N LYS A 33 -6.68 -17.66 1.73
CA LYS A 33 -5.34 -17.82 2.31
C LYS A 33 -4.24 -17.92 1.25
N ASN A 34 -4.53 -18.56 0.10
CA ASN A 34 -3.58 -18.69 -1.00
C ASN A 34 -3.27 -17.33 -1.63
N TRP A 35 -4.31 -16.56 -1.97
CA TRP A 35 -4.16 -15.22 -2.51
C TRP A 35 -3.44 -14.27 -1.54
N LYS A 36 -3.77 -14.35 -0.25
CA LYS A 36 -3.04 -13.63 0.79
C LYS A 36 -1.55 -13.97 0.75
N SER A 37 -1.20 -15.26 0.70
CA SER A 37 0.19 -15.71 0.67
C SER A 37 0.94 -15.23 -0.57
N ILE A 38 0.28 -15.18 -1.73
CA ILE A 38 0.89 -14.70 -2.98
C ILE A 38 1.17 -13.20 -2.89
N VAL A 39 0.19 -12.41 -2.45
CA VAL A 39 0.34 -10.95 -2.30
C VAL A 39 1.40 -10.61 -1.26
N ASP A 40 1.43 -11.32 -0.13
CA ASP A 40 2.36 -11.04 0.98
C ASP A 40 3.81 -11.45 0.64
N ARG A 41 4.02 -12.34 -0.34
CA ARG A 41 5.36 -12.76 -0.78
C ARG A 41 6.06 -11.74 -1.69
N GLU A 42 5.28 -10.86 -2.32
CA GLU A 42 5.75 -9.95 -3.37
C GLU A 42 5.59 -8.49 -2.91
N PRO A 43 6.52 -7.95 -2.09
CA PRO A 43 6.43 -6.59 -1.55
C PRO A 43 6.45 -5.50 -2.63
N ASP A 44 7.00 -5.82 -3.80
CA ASP A 44 7.08 -4.93 -4.96
C ASP A 44 5.71 -4.57 -5.54
N LEU A 45 4.67 -5.36 -5.26
CA LEU A 45 3.29 -5.05 -5.67
C LEU A 45 2.74 -3.78 -5.00
N TRP A 46 3.29 -3.42 -3.84
CA TRP A 46 2.85 -2.25 -3.06
C TRP A 46 3.62 -0.97 -3.40
N LYS A 47 4.68 -1.07 -4.20
CA LYS A 47 5.48 0.09 -4.61
C LYS A 47 4.62 1.05 -5.43
N PRO A 48 4.78 2.38 -5.26
CA PRO A 48 4.13 3.35 -6.12
C PRO A 48 4.55 3.10 -7.57
N LYS A 49 3.57 3.04 -8.49
CA LYS A 49 3.85 2.92 -9.93
C LYS A 49 4.33 4.24 -10.55
N ASP A 50 4.08 5.35 -9.86
CA ASP A 50 4.52 6.68 -10.27
C ASP A 50 5.95 6.95 -9.80
N GLU A 51 6.90 6.98 -10.75
CA GLU A 51 8.33 7.23 -10.51
C GLU A 51 8.59 8.60 -9.85
N THR A 52 7.71 9.57 -10.07
CA THR A 52 7.84 10.96 -9.59
C THR A 52 7.76 11.09 -8.07
N LYS A 53 7.12 10.14 -7.36
CA LYS A 53 7.02 10.16 -5.89
C LYS A 53 8.09 9.32 -5.21
N THR A 54 8.67 8.36 -5.92
CA THR A 54 9.73 7.48 -5.39
C THR A 54 11.12 8.10 -5.47
N ALA A 55 11.31 9.12 -6.30
CA ALA A 55 12.61 9.78 -6.51
C ALA A 55 13.17 10.47 -5.25
N GLU A 56 12.30 10.87 -4.31
CA GLU A 56 12.69 11.56 -3.07
C GLU A 56 12.97 10.60 -1.89
N MET A 57 12.65 9.31 -2.02
CA MET A 57 12.82 8.35 -0.94
C MET A 57 14.18 7.66 -1.02
N ASP A 58 14.96 7.79 0.04
CA ASP A 58 16.26 7.16 0.20
C ASP A 58 16.14 5.64 0.00
N LYS A 59 16.79 5.13 -1.07
CA LYS A 59 16.74 3.73 -1.51
C LYS A 59 17.35 2.77 -0.48
N THR A 60 18.01 3.30 0.55
CA THR A 60 18.67 2.55 1.62
C THR A 60 17.69 2.08 2.70
N ILE A 61 16.49 2.67 2.76
CA ILE A 61 15.48 2.33 3.77
C ILE A 61 14.61 1.20 3.24
N GLN A 62 14.58 0.07 3.94
CA GLN A 62 13.54 -0.94 3.70
C GLN A 62 12.20 -0.35 4.15
N VAL A 63 11.39 0.04 3.17
CA VAL A 63 10.06 0.62 3.40
C VAL A 63 9.01 -0.47 3.25
N ASP A 64 8.23 -0.68 4.32
CA ASP A 64 6.99 -1.46 4.27
C ASP A 64 5.90 -0.65 3.56
N TRP A 65 5.86 -0.79 2.24
CA TRP A 65 4.94 -0.07 1.38
C TRP A 65 3.46 -0.42 1.64
N GLU A 66 3.16 -1.62 2.13
CA GLU A 66 1.80 -2.00 2.52
C GLU A 66 1.35 -1.12 3.70
N LYS A 67 2.19 -1.02 4.74
CA LYS A 67 1.92 -0.18 5.91
C LYS A 67 1.79 1.29 5.54
N VAL A 68 2.71 1.80 4.72
CA VAL A 68 2.68 3.19 4.23
C VAL A 68 1.38 3.45 3.46
N HIS A 69 0.98 2.54 2.57
CA HIS A 69 -0.26 2.67 1.81
C HIS A 69 -1.49 2.73 2.73
N LYS A 70 -1.58 1.81 3.69
CA LYS A 70 -2.69 1.77 4.66
C LYS A 70 -2.78 3.05 5.49
N GLN A 71 -1.64 3.55 5.97
CA GLN A 71 -1.59 4.82 6.71
C GLN A 71 -2.03 5.99 5.85
N ASN A 72 -1.51 6.11 4.63
CA ASN A 72 -1.88 7.19 3.70
C ASN A 72 -3.38 7.18 3.38
N LEU A 73 -3.97 5.99 3.18
CA LEU A 73 -5.39 5.84 2.92
C LEU A 73 -6.24 6.25 4.14
N ALA A 74 -5.84 5.84 5.35
CA ALA A 74 -6.50 6.24 6.59
C ALA A 74 -6.44 7.76 6.81
N THR A 75 -5.25 8.35 6.64
CA THR A 75 -5.04 9.80 6.72
C THR A 75 -5.93 10.54 5.72
N LYS A 76 -5.94 10.11 4.44
CA LYS A 76 -6.80 10.72 3.41
C LYS A 76 -8.29 10.65 3.79
N ARG A 77 -8.75 9.50 4.31
CA ARG A 77 -10.14 9.35 4.79
C ARG A 77 -10.44 10.28 5.97
N ASN A 78 -9.54 10.38 6.94
CA ASN A 78 -9.71 11.26 8.10
C ASN A 78 -9.79 12.74 7.69
N TRP A 79 -8.95 13.17 6.75
CA TRP A 79 -9.01 14.52 6.18
C TRP A 79 -10.35 14.78 5.48
N LEU A 80 -10.81 13.86 4.63
CA LEU A 80 -12.08 14.01 3.90
C LEU A 80 -13.30 13.96 4.82
N ALA A 81 -13.25 13.17 5.89
CA ALA A 81 -14.33 13.07 6.88
C ALA A 81 -14.31 14.21 7.91
N GLY A 82 -13.30 15.09 7.90
CA GLY A 82 -13.16 16.18 8.87
C GLY A 82 -12.87 15.72 10.29
N THR A 83 -12.46 14.46 10.49
CA THR A 83 -12.15 13.90 11.82
C THR A 83 -10.74 14.22 12.30
N ALA A 84 -9.94 14.90 11.48
CA ALA A 84 -8.60 15.34 11.83
C ALA A 84 -8.65 16.40 12.95
N GLN A 85 -7.93 16.15 14.05
CA GLN A 85 -7.86 17.09 15.17
C GLN A 85 -6.70 18.07 14.98
N LEU A 86 -6.99 19.37 15.04
CA LEU A 86 -5.97 20.40 15.06
C LEU A 86 -5.47 20.57 16.50
N ILE A 87 -4.21 20.22 16.75
CA ILE A 87 -3.56 20.48 18.03
C ILE A 87 -2.86 21.85 17.93
N LYS A 88 -3.30 22.82 18.75
CA LYS A 88 -2.60 24.10 18.88
C LYS A 88 -1.41 23.94 19.82
N CYS A 89 -0.20 24.13 19.31
CA CYS A 89 1.01 24.20 20.12
C CYS A 89 1.35 25.68 20.38
N ALA A 90 1.60 26.04 21.65
CA ALA A 90 2.05 27.39 21.99
C ALA A 90 3.50 27.59 21.51
N GLY A 91 3.76 28.70 20.83
CA GLY A 91 5.11 29.10 20.44
C GLY A 91 5.96 29.51 21.65
N HIS A 92 7.28 29.53 21.45
CA HIS A 92 8.20 30.06 22.46
C HIS A 92 7.89 31.54 22.71
N LYS A 93 7.79 31.95 23.98
CA LYS A 93 7.66 33.36 24.33
C LYS A 93 8.99 34.05 24.06
N GLU A 94 8.98 35.05 23.18
CA GLU A 94 10.12 35.92 22.94
C GLU A 94 10.59 36.55 24.25
N ARG A 95 11.91 36.69 24.39
CA ARG A 95 12.62 37.00 25.64
C ARG A 95 13.03 38.45 25.69
#